data_AF-A0A7L3HPR2-F1
#
_entry.id   AF-A0A7L3HPR2-F1
#
_cell.length_a   1.000
_cell.length_b   1.000
_cell.length_c   1.000
_cell.angle_alpha   90.00
_cell.angle_beta   90.00
_cell.angle_gamma   90.00
#
_symmetry.space_group_name_H-M   'P 1'
#
loop_
_entity.id
_entity.type
_entity.pdbx_description
1 polymer ?
#
loop_
_entity_poly.entity_id
_entity_poly.type
_entity_poly.pdbx_seq_one_letter_code
_entity_poly.pdbx_strand_id
1 'polypeptide(L)' 'LLMDLDRRRKMLGYLRRVNYSTFENTCKQLDIQYSPPQPYTRHVTKRWLVKKALCIKVW' A
#
# COMPACT_ATOMS: atom_id res chain seq x y z
N LEU A 1 6.41 -17.39 -1.23
CA LEU A 1 5.83 -16.54 -2.30
C LEU A 1 5.04 -15.34 -1.78
N LEU A 2 3.88 -15.48 -1.11
CA LEU A 2 3.16 -14.31 -0.55
C LEU A 2 3.81 -13.75 0.72
N MET A 3 4.22 -14.63 1.64
CA MET A 3 4.86 -14.25 2.90
C MET A 3 6.20 -13.50 2.68
N ASP A 4 6.93 -13.84 1.62
CA ASP A 4 8.19 -13.17 1.28
C ASP A 4 7.97 -11.74 0.78
N LEU A 5 6.86 -11.50 0.06
CA LEU A 5 6.46 -10.15 -0.35
C LEU A 5 6.07 -9.29 0.87
N ASP A 6 5.36 -9.88 1.84
CA ASP A 6 5.01 -9.17 3.07
C ASP A 6 6.24 -8.89 3.93
N ARG A 7 7.18 -9.84 4.02
CA ARG A 7 8.48 -9.62 4.68
C ARG A 7 9.26 -8.50 4.00
N ARG A 8 9.31 -8.48 2.66
CA ARG A 8 9.94 -7.40 1.88
C ARG A 8 9.30 -6.05 2.18
N ARG A 9 7.97 -5.96 2.16
CA ARG A 9 7.21 -4.73 2.48
C ARG A 9 7.52 -4.25 3.90
N LYS A 10 7.60 -5.15 4.88
CA LYS A 10 7.96 -4.83 6.26
C LYS A 10 9.37 -4.23 6.36
N MET A 11 10.35 -4.82 5.65
CA MET A 11 11.73 -4.31 5.62
C MET A 11 11.82 -2.94 4.94
N LEU A 12 11.15 -2.75 3.79
CA LEU A 12 11.10 -1.45 3.12
C LEU A 12 10.41 -0.38 3.99
N GLY A 13 9.35 -0.74 4.69
CA GLY A 13 8.67 0.15 5.64
C GLY A 13 9.57 0.56 6.81
N TYR A 14 10.43 -0.35 7.29
CA TYR A 14 11.44 -0.04 8.32
C TYR A 14 12.55 0.86 7.76
N LEU A 15 13.12 0.53 6.60
CA LEU A 15 14.17 1.32 5.94
C LEU A 15 13.71 2.76 5.70
N ARG A 16 12.48 2.95 5.22
CA ARG A 16 11.90 4.28 5.03
C ARG A 16 11.87 5.13 6.30
N ARG A 17 11.72 4.52 7.49
CA ARG A 17 11.70 5.22 8.78
C ARG A 17 13.09 5.55 9.31
N VAL A 18 14.06 4.66 9.08
CA VAL A 18 15.41 4.78 9.63
C VAL A 18 16.35 5.55 8.70
N ASN A 19 16.37 5.21 7.41
CA ASN A 19 17.27 5.82 6.44
C ASN A 19 16.63 5.94 5.04
N TYR A 20 16.16 7.15 4.75
CA TYR A 20 15.45 7.44 3.51
C TYR A 20 16.33 7.37 2.26
N SER A 21 17.61 7.76 2.33
CA SER A 21 18.50 7.78 1.16
C SER A 21 18.79 6.36 0.65
N THR A 22 19.04 5.44 1.57
CA THR A 22 19.20 4.01 1.22
C THR A 22 17.92 3.42 0.67
N PHE A 23 16.76 3.80 1.23
CA PHE A 23 15.46 3.35 0.74
C PHE A 23 15.23 3.78 -0.72
N GLU A 24 15.45 5.07 -1.03
CA GLU A 24 15.26 5.59 -2.39
C GLU A 24 16.18 4.91 -3.41
N ASN A 25 17.46 4.72 -3.07
CA ASN A 25 18.43 4.04 -3.95
C ASN A 25 18.03 2.58 -4.20
N THR A 26 17.61 1.86 -3.16
CA THR A 26 17.17 0.45 -3.31
C THR A 26 15.90 0.34 -4.15
N CYS A 27 14.93 1.25 -3.98
CA CYS A 27 13.71 1.28 -4.79
C CYS A 27 14.02 1.55 -6.26
N LYS A 28 14.97 2.45 -6.57
CA LYS A 28 15.43 2.72 -7.94
C LYS A 28 16.19 1.54 -8.56
N GLN A 29 17.11 0.94 -7.81
CA GLN A 29 17.94 -0.18 -8.30
C GLN A 29 17.11 -1.44 -8.58
N LEU A 30 16.11 -1.72 -7.76
CA LEU A 30 15.27 -2.91 -7.88
C LEU A 30 14.01 -2.66 -8.71
N ASP A 31 13.82 -1.45 -9.22
CA ASP A 31 12.61 -0.98 -9.92
C ASP A 31 11.31 -1.29 -9.15
N ILE A 32 11.31 -1.01 -7.85
CA ILE A 32 10.17 -1.28 -6.95
C ILE A 32 9.43 0.01 -6.63
N GLN A 33 8.17 0.10 -7.06
CA GLN A 33 7.26 1.12 -6.57
C GLN A 33 6.74 0.78 -5.17
N TYR A 34 7.13 1.57 -4.17
CA TYR A 34 6.63 1.42 -2.81
C TYR A 34 5.26 2.09 -2.65
N SER A 35 4.24 1.29 -2.33
CA SER A 35 2.91 1.79 -1.91
C SER A 35 2.69 1.55 -0.42
N PRO A 36 2.38 2.58 0.38
CA PRO A 36 2.03 2.42 1.78
C PRO A 36 0.79 1.54 1.96
N PRO A 37 0.69 0.78 3.07
CA PRO A 37 -0.53 0.03 3.37
C PRO A 37 -1.71 0.99 3.57
N GLN A 38 -2.89 0.56 3.12
CA GLN A 38 -4.13 1.29 3.39
C GLN A 38 -4.39 1.34 4.91
N PRO A 39 -4.93 2.44 5.44
CA PRO A 39 -5.21 2.56 6.88
C PRO A 39 -6.31 1.59 7.35
N TYR A 40 -7.24 1.22 6.47
CA TYR A 40 -8.32 0.29 6.78
C TYR A 40 -8.48 -0.75 5.68
N THR A 41 -8.27 -2.02 6.03
CA THR A 41 -8.56 -3.15 5.14
C THR A 41 -9.98 -3.63 5.41
N ARG A 42 -10.95 -3.06 4.70
CA ARG A 42 -12.37 -3.45 4.82
C ARG A 42 -12.75 -4.38 3.67
N HIS A 43 -13.60 -5.35 3.98
CA HIS A 43 -14.20 -6.17 2.94
C HIS A 43 -15.22 -5.35 2.14
N VAL A 44 -14.95 -5.16 0.85
CA VAL A 44 -15.79 -4.38 -0.04
C VAL A 44 -16.94 -5.26 -0.54
N THR A 45 -18.15 -5.04 0.01
CA THR A 45 -19.36 -5.76 -0.41
C THR A 45 -20.07 -5.05 -1.56
N LYS A 46 -20.84 -5.81 -2.37
CA LYS A 46 -21.66 -5.25 -3.46
C LYS A 46 -22.57 -4.10 -3.00
N ARG A 47 -23.22 -4.27 -1.84
CA ARG A 47 -24.08 -3.25 -1.22
C ARG A 47 -23.32 -1.95 -0.91
N TRP A 48 -22.10 -2.07 -0.37
CA TRP A 48 -21.29 -0.90 -0.06
C TRP A 48 -20.83 -0.16 -1.32
N LEU A 49 -20.45 -0.89 -2.38
CA LEU A 49 -20.05 -0.31 -3.66
C LEU A 49 -21.17 0.54 -4.28
N VAL A 50 -22.39 0.00 -4.39
CA VAL A 50 -23.54 0.72 -4.95
C VAL A 50 -23.87 1.95 -4.11
N LYS A 51 -23.90 1.81 -2.77
CA LYS A 51 -24.15 2.94 -1.87
C LYS A 51 -23.08 4.03 -2.03
N LYS A 52 -21.80 3.66 -2.08
CA LYS A 52 -20.70 4.62 -2.18
C LYS A 52 -20.71 5.35 -3.52
N ALA A 53 -20.97 4.64 -4.62
CA ALA A 53 -21.10 5.24 -5.95
C ALA A 53 -22.28 6.23 -6.03
N LEU A 54 -23.43 5.88 -5.44
CA LEU A 54 -24.58 6.78 -5.34
C LEU A 54 -24.23 8.05 -4.55
N CYS A 55 -23.62 7.91 -3.37
CA CYS A 55 -23.23 9.06 -2.55
C CYS A 55 -22.22 9.98 -3.25
N ILE A 56 -21.30 9.45 -4.07
CA ILE A 56 -20.35 10.26 -4.83
C ILE A 56 -21.05 11.04 -5.96
N LYS A 57 -22.11 10.49 -6.56
CA LYS A 57 -22.86 11.17 -7.62
C LYS A 57 -23.82 12.25 -7.10
N VAL A 58 -24.34 12.07 -5.89
CA VAL A 58 -25.31 12.97 -5.26
C VAL A 58 -24.63 14.16 -4.57
N TRP A 59 -23.38 13.97 -4.13
CA TRP A 59 -22.57 15.01 -3.48
C TRP A 59 -21.77 15.80 -4.52
#